data_AF-A0A7Y4UDG1-F1
#
_entry.id   AF-A0A7Y4UDG1-F1
#
_cell.length_a   1.000
_cell.length_b   1.000
_cell.length_c   1.000
_cell.angle_alpha   90.00
_cell.angle_beta   90.00
_cell.angle_gamma   90.00
#
_symmetry.space_group_name_H-M   'P 1'
#
loop_
_entity.id
_entity.type
_entity.pdbx_description
1 polymer ?
#
loop_
_entity_poly.entity_id
_entity_poly.type
_entity_poly.pdbx_seq_one_letter_code
_entity_poly.pdbx_strand_id
1 'polypeptide(L)' 'MAASKAQMDQLAQQAERAEAERLAHRYRLEFIELEKQPVDYALVQSLPVDMMLRNKFVPLQRENGHM' A
#
# COMPACT_ATOMS: atom_id res chain seq x y z
N MET A 1 -9.88 16.63 -25.07
CA MET A 1 -8.49 16.41 -24.60
C MET A 1 -8.44 16.02 -23.11
N ALA A 2 -8.95 16.82 -22.16
CA ALA A 2 -8.85 16.51 -20.71
C ALA A 2 -9.65 15.26 -20.26
N ALA A 3 -10.85 15.05 -20.80
CA ALA A 3 -11.69 13.89 -20.47
C ALA A 3 -11.04 12.54 -20.82
N SER A 4 -10.30 12.49 -21.94
CA SER A 4 -9.60 11.28 -22.37
C SER A 4 -8.43 10.92 -21.45
N LYS A 5 -7.70 11.92 -20.93
CA LYS A 5 -6.60 11.69 -19.99
C LYS A 5 -7.11 11.13 -18.65
N ALA A 6 -8.15 11.74 -18.08
CA ALA A 6 -8.73 11.28 -16.82
C ALA A 6 -9.25 9.83 -16.91
N GLN A 7 -9.88 9.47 -18.04
CA GLN A 7 -10.33 8.10 -18.30
C GLN A 7 -9.15 7.11 -18.40
N MET A 8 -8.05 7.50 -19.05
CA MET A 8 -6.84 6.67 -19.14
C MET A 8 -6.18 6.48 -17.77
N ASP A 9 -6.09 7.53 -16.97
CA ASP A 9 -5.54 7.47 -15.62
C ASP A 9 -6.38 6.55 -14.71
N GLN A 10 -7.71 6.63 -14.81
CA GLN A 10 -8.62 5.73 -14.08
C GLN A 10 -8.45 4.26 -14.49
N LEU A 11 -8.29 3.99 -15.79
CA LEU A 11 -8.08 2.62 -16.28
C LEU A 11 -6.73 2.06 -15.79
N ALA A 12 -5.68 2.89 -15.78
CA ALA A 12 -4.37 2.51 -15.25
C ALA A 12 -4.45 2.17 -13.74
N GLN A 13 -5.13 3.00 -12.94
CA GLN A 13 -5.33 2.75 -11.51
C GLN A 13 -6.09 1.44 -11.25
N GLN A 14 -7.12 1.14 -12.05
CA GLN A 14 -7.85 -0.13 -11.94
C GLN A 14 -6.97 -1.34 -12.28
N ALA A 15 -6.12 -1.23 -13.30
CA ALA A 15 -5.18 -2.27 -13.67
C ALA A 15 -4.13 -2.51 -12.57
N GLU A 16 -3.57 -1.44 -12.00
CA GLU A 16 -2.61 -1.52 -10.87
C GLU A 16 -3.24 -2.18 -9.65
N ARG A 17 -4.48 -1.80 -9.30
CA ARG A 17 -5.24 -2.42 -8.21
C ARG A 17 -5.47 -3.91 -8.44
N ALA A 18 -5.92 -4.29 -9.63
CA ALA A 18 -6.17 -5.69 -9.97
C ALA A 18 -4.89 -6.54 -9.88
N GLU A 19 -3.74 -5.97 -10.26
CA GLU A 19 -2.45 -6.63 -10.10
C GLU A 19 -2.08 -6.80 -8.62
N ALA A 20 -2.27 -5.77 -7.80
CA ALA A 20 -2.00 -5.82 -6.37
C ALA A 20 -2.88 -6.85 -5.64
N GLU A 21 -4.18 -6.89 -5.92
CA GLU A 21 -5.13 -7.87 -5.37
C GLU A 21 -4.72 -9.31 -5.77
N ARG A 22 -4.32 -9.51 -7.03
CA ARG A 22 -3.83 -10.81 -7.52
C ARG A 22 -2.56 -11.24 -6.78
N LEU A 23 -1.65 -10.31 -6.50
CA LEU A 23 -0.41 -10.58 -5.78
C LEU A 23 -0.68 -10.97 -4.33
N ALA A 24 -1.53 -10.22 -3.63
CA ALA A 24 -1.95 -10.52 -2.27
C ALA A 24 -2.59 -11.92 -2.19
N HIS A 25 -3.53 -12.23 -3.09
CA HIS A 25 -4.15 -13.55 -3.16
C HIS A 25 -3.13 -14.68 -3.38
N ARG A 26 -2.16 -14.49 -4.28
CA ARG A 26 -1.09 -15.49 -4.54
C ARG A 26 -0.28 -15.79 -3.29
N TYR A 27 0.01 -14.78 -2.48
CA TYR A 27 0.77 -14.93 -1.24
C TYR A 27 -0.10 -15.19 -0.01
N ARG A 28 -1.43 -15.35 -0.18
CA ARG A 28 -2.40 -15.51 0.91
C ARG A 28 -2.34 -14.38 1.94
N LEU A 29 -2.10 -13.17 1.44
CA LEU A 29 -2.12 -11.94 2.22
C LEU A 29 -3.40 -11.17 1.91
N GLU A 30 -3.78 -10.28 2.83
CA GLU A 30 -4.86 -9.33 2.60
C GLU A 30 -4.38 -8.17 1.73
N PHE A 31 -5.20 -7.77 0.75
CA PHE A 31 -4.99 -6.50 0.05
C PHE A 31 -5.59 -5.37 0.88
N ILE A 32 -4.78 -4.36 1.17
CA ILE A 32 -5.18 -3.19 1.94
C ILE A 32 -5.13 -1.93 1.09
N GLU A 33 -6.15 -1.08 1.20
CA GLU A 33 -6.12 0.27 0.67
C GLU A 33 -5.53 1.20 1.73
N LEU A 34 -4.25 1.60 1.55
CA LEU A 34 -3.51 2.35 2.56
C LEU A 34 -4.21 3.66 2.98
N GLU A 35 -4.88 4.34 2.06
CA GLU A 35 -5.64 5.57 2.34
C GLU A 35 -6.82 5.36 3.31
N LYS A 36 -7.35 4.13 3.39
CA LYS A 36 -8.48 3.77 4.24
C LYS A 36 -8.03 3.14 5.57
N GLN A 37 -6.77 2.75 5.67
CA GLN A 37 -6.22 2.06 6.83
C GLN A 37 -5.60 3.06 7.81
N PRO A 38 -5.94 3.04 9.11
CA PRO A 38 -5.26 3.87 10.10
C PRO A 38 -3.78 3.50 10.18
N VAL A 39 -2.92 4.52 10.09
CA VAL A 39 -1.47 4.40 10.23
C VAL A 39 -1.02 5.06 11.54
N ASP A 40 -0.31 4.33 12.38
CA ASP A 40 0.36 4.89 13.55
C ASP A 40 1.59 5.71 13.11
N TYR A 41 1.41 7.02 13.01
CA TYR A 41 2.49 7.93 12.61
C TYR A 41 3.65 7.99 13.61
N ALA A 42 3.42 7.73 14.91
CA ALA A 42 4.51 7.66 15.88
C ALA A 42 5.39 6.43 15.62
N LEU A 43 4.77 5.31 15.23
CA LEU A 43 5.49 4.10 14.82
C LEU A 43 6.29 4.32 13.54
N VAL A 44 5.71 4.98 12.53
CA VAL A 44 6.43 5.34 11.29
C VAL A 44 7.67 6.18 11.60
N GLN A 45 7.56 7.16 12.49
CA GLN A 45 8.68 8.01 12.89
C GLN A 45 9.73 7.28 13.74
N SER A 46 9.36 6.18 14.40
CA SER A 46 10.30 5.37 15.20
C SER A 46 11.21 4.47 14.37
N LEU A 47 10.86 4.24 13.09
CA LEU A 47 11.59 3.33 12.21
C LEU A 47 12.44 4.09 11.17
N PRO A 48 13.64 3.62 10.84
CA PRO A 48 14.46 4.24 9.81
C PRO A 48 13.79 4.24 8.42
N VAL A 49 13.82 5.40 7.75
CA VAL A 49 13.20 5.59 6.43
C VAL A 49 13.84 4.69 5.37
N ASP A 50 15.16 4.50 5.43
CA ASP A 50 15.90 3.65 4.51
C ASP A 50 15.47 2.18 4.62
N MET A 51 15.19 1.69 5.83
CA MET A 51 14.64 0.35 6.06
C MET A 51 13.29 0.16 5.36
N MET A 52 12.37 1.12 5.54
CA MET A 52 11.04 1.09 4.90
C MET A 52 11.13 1.14 3.38
N LEU A 53 11.96 2.05 2.84
CA LEU A 53 12.10 2.24 1.39
C LEU A 53 12.81 1.06 0.70
N ARG A 54 13.82 0.46 1.35
CA ARG A 54 14.54 -0.69 0.80
C ARG A 54 13.64 -1.91 0.72
N ASN A 55 12.84 -2.14 1.74
CA ASN A 55 11.97 -3.32 1.84
C ASN A 55 10.53 -3.06 1.36
N LYS A 56 10.22 -1.84 0.88
CA LYS A 56 8.92 -1.45 0.30
C LYS A 56 7.73 -1.68 1.24
N PHE A 57 7.85 -1.25 2.49
CA PHE A 57 6.75 -1.33 3.46
C PHE A 57 6.55 -0.03 4.23
N VAL A 58 5.36 0.10 4.83
CA VAL A 58 5.02 1.12 5.83
C VAL A 58 4.42 0.41 7.05
N PRO A 59 4.86 0.71 8.28
CA PRO A 59 4.28 0.10 9.47
C PRO A 59 2.88 0.68 9.73
N LEU A 60 1.89 -0.18 9.98
CA LEU A 60 0.52 0.25 10.25
C LEU A 60 0.25 0.39 11.75
N GLN A 61 0.56 -0.67 12.50
CA GLN A 61 0.37 -0.75 13.93
C GLN A 61 1.38 -1.74 14.53
N ARG A 62 1.58 -1.68 15.84
CA ARG A 62 2.33 -2.70 16.57
C ARG A 62 1.36 -3.75 17.09
N GLU A 63 1.50 -4.98 16.63
CA GLU A 63 0.88 -6.12 17.29
C GLU A 63 1.86 -6.71 18.30
N ASN A 64 1.35 -7.14 19.45
CA ASN A 64 2.12 -7.47 20.66
C ASN A 64 3.19 -8.56 20.44
N GLY A 65 4.39 -8.15 19.98
CA GLY A 65 5.61 -8.97 19.96
C GLY A 65 6.04 -9.50 18.59
N HIS A 66 5.25 -9.31 17.53
CA HIS A 66 5.63 -9.70 16.18
C HIS A 66 5.40 -8.52 15.23
N MET A 67 6.51 -8.05 14.62
CA MET A 67 6.44 -7.27 13.38
C MET A 67 6.02 -8.17 12.23
#